data_AF-A0A8J2AJN2-F1
#
_entry.id   AF-A0A8J2AJN2-F1
#
_cell.length_a   1.000
_cell.length_b   1.000
_cell.length_c   1.000
_cell.angle_alpha   90.00
_cell.angle_beta   90.00
_cell.angle_gamma   90.00
#
_symmetry.space_group_name_H-M   'P 1'
#
loop_
_entity.id
_entity.type
_entity.pdbx_description
1 polymer ?
#
loop_
_entity_poly.entity_id
_entity_poly.type
_entity_poly.pdbx_seq_one_letter_code
_entity_poly.pdbx_strand_id
1 'polypeptide(L)'
;MKYFCHHGWSFDTGEGNMQPFCGGQDASASRATLKETSRLAPPSKKRQTSGRLATGRRYAVSQRRIQRCLASVASISAVLAQIHVISPKSLRDEFARTGSTVYGTTATFGAPYYGSRVLGKLLYGDSKTGEQYCTSDDYDLPASSYPPDESNLMPIVLVRRGSCSFAKKVRIAEQDKRAAAVIIVDKDESPKTAEQIQATIMADDESGTGTAVKIPSLLVAHYEGNRLVEAVRKAEEDHEAVIVKLAWDIPQSNYVLTDFWFSSGSREANRFLQQFADLAESFKELLSFVPHYHIISLPAESDSMELCLQVPDDESSSKNKFCAPDPDGPGKATGRMVVEEDLRQLCIFKNSEKWKDSKVKNGGELFGYSEDFWKYVRSFWADCAAYGRNFSKFTKSCSERTMAKHGIDKSQIEQCTQNEWKTLLSHEIRNHAWSPLALRINGWRYSGPIETSLVMRAVCGGYLNRPQQCADFAELVKYQASASGDGLAITLPRLGILLCVVLVLFAVLFRVYKRYLTSSVRHALREEVMLEVRSQMADYAPLDDGGPAVREMKKFSF
;
A
#
# COMPACT_ATOMS: atom_id res chain seq x y z
N MET A 1 2.15 20.01 35.88
CA MET A 1 3.17 20.17 36.93
C MET A 1 3.56 18.77 37.41
N LYS A 2 4.76 18.27 37.03
CA LYS A 2 5.26 16.91 37.34
C LYS A 2 4.39 15.75 36.75
N TYR A 3 4.86 14.51 36.59
CA TYR A 3 6.13 13.96 36.05
C TYR A 3 5.90 12.43 35.85
N PHE A 4 6.83 11.74 35.18
CA PHE A 4 6.98 10.26 35.14
C PHE A 4 5.88 9.47 34.39
N CYS A 5 6.13 8.23 33.92
CA CYS A 5 7.38 7.45 33.92
C CYS A 5 7.59 6.67 32.62
N HIS A 6 8.85 6.43 32.24
CA HIS A 6 9.21 5.31 31.39
C HIS A 6 9.28 4.04 32.24
N HIS A 7 8.81 2.91 31.73
CA HIS A 7 9.25 1.59 32.18
C HIS A 7 9.58 0.72 30.96
N GLY A 8 10.88 0.52 30.72
CA GLY A 8 11.33 -0.62 29.94
C GLY A 8 11.21 -1.90 30.78
N TRP A 9 11.02 -3.04 30.13
CA TRP A 9 10.95 -4.34 30.79
C TRP A 9 12.11 -5.20 30.31
N SER A 10 12.90 -5.70 31.26
CA SER A 10 13.78 -6.85 31.02
C SER A 10 12.99 -8.11 31.36
N PHE A 11 13.03 -9.10 30.48
CA PHE A 11 12.63 -10.46 30.85
C PHE A 11 13.82 -11.16 31.50
N ASP A 12 13.59 -11.85 32.61
CA ASP A 12 14.33 -13.05 32.97
C ASP A 12 13.45 -14.00 33.80
N THR A 13 13.90 -15.24 33.98
CA THR A 13 13.12 -16.41 34.44
C THR A 13 12.49 -16.29 35.83
N GLY A 14 11.31 -16.90 36.03
CA GLY A 14 10.78 -17.20 37.36
C GLY A 14 9.34 -17.75 37.38
N GLU A 15 9.14 -18.93 37.96
CA GLU A 15 7.82 -19.52 38.24
C GLU A 15 7.12 -18.79 39.40
N GLY A 16 5.78 -18.73 39.43
CA GLY A 16 5.07 -18.21 40.62
C GLY A 16 3.58 -17.93 40.41
N ASN A 17 2.73 -18.57 41.23
CA ASN A 17 1.28 -18.54 41.10
C ASN A 17 0.61 -17.41 41.92
N MET A 18 -0.61 -17.03 41.55
CA MET A 18 -1.68 -16.44 42.38
C MET A 18 -1.52 -15.01 43.00
N GLN A 19 -2.30 -14.09 42.41
CA GLN A 19 -3.39 -13.29 43.02
C GLN A 19 -3.81 -13.55 44.51
N PRO A 20 -4.58 -12.63 45.16
CA PRO A 20 -4.72 -11.16 44.99
C PRO A 20 -4.93 -10.41 46.35
N PHE A 21 -5.55 -9.21 46.31
CA PHE A 21 -6.23 -8.49 47.43
C PHE A 21 -5.35 -7.90 48.57
N CYS A 22 -5.79 -6.90 49.36
CA CYS A 22 -6.67 -5.75 49.11
C CYS A 22 -6.65 -4.76 50.30
N GLY A 23 -6.75 -3.45 50.03
CA GLY A 23 -6.89 -2.39 51.05
C GLY A 23 -5.62 -2.08 51.85
N GLY A 24 -5.50 -0.93 52.54
CA GLY A 24 -6.44 0.21 52.62
C GLY A 24 -6.40 0.83 54.02
N GLN A 25 -6.71 2.14 54.13
CA GLN A 25 -6.79 2.93 55.38
C GLN A 25 -5.44 3.14 56.14
N ASP A 26 -5.23 4.20 56.92
CA ASP A 26 -5.68 5.61 56.78
C ASP A 26 -4.85 6.55 57.67
N ALA A 27 -5.12 7.87 57.58
CA ALA A 27 -5.00 8.89 58.62
C ALA A 27 -3.64 9.34 59.23
N SER A 28 -3.57 10.66 59.45
CA SER A 28 -2.73 11.43 60.42
C SER A 28 -1.19 11.33 60.32
N ALA A 29 -0.38 12.39 60.11
CA ALA A 29 -0.40 13.83 60.46
C ALA A 29 0.26 14.20 61.80
N SER A 30 1.48 14.75 61.72
CA SER A 30 2.01 15.83 62.58
C SER A 30 3.26 16.47 61.92
N ARG A 31 3.73 17.72 62.12
CA ARG A 31 3.24 19.00 62.71
C ARG A 31 4.37 19.67 63.53
N ALA A 32 5.12 20.60 62.92
CA ALA A 32 5.76 21.76 63.56
C ALA A 32 6.36 22.64 62.43
N THR A 33 6.15 23.96 62.23
CA THR A 33 5.79 25.17 63.01
C THR A 33 6.94 25.90 63.72
N LEU A 34 7.35 27.03 63.13
CA LEU A 34 7.83 28.30 63.74
C LEU A 34 7.29 29.42 62.80
N LYS A 35 6.51 30.40 63.26
CA LYS A 35 6.91 31.70 63.89
C LYS A 35 7.85 32.53 62.99
N GLU A 36 7.68 33.84 62.73
CA GLU A 36 6.65 34.88 63.01
C GLU A 36 6.99 36.13 62.11
N THR A 37 6.33 37.31 62.03
CA THR A 37 5.29 38.00 62.83
C THR A 37 4.45 39.01 61.96
N SER A 38 3.41 39.60 62.59
CA SER A 38 2.74 40.92 62.42
C SER A 38 3.36 42.09 61.58
N ARG A 39 2.64 43.14 61.11
CA ARG A 39 1.21 43.57 61.18
C ARG A 39 0.88 44.77 60.23
N LEU A 40 -0.44 44.94 59.95
CA LEU A 40 -1.20 46.21 59.73
C LEU A 40 -0.99 47.09 58.46
N ALA A 41 -2.08 47.79 58.09
CA ALA A 41 -2.26 48.83 57.05
C ALA A 41 -2.99 50.05 57.71
N PRO A 42 -3.73 50.99 57.05
CA PRO A 42 -3.83 51.48 55.65
C PRO A 42 -3.62 53.05 55.63
N PRO A 43 -4.50 54.02 55.22
CA PRO A 43 -5.48 54.17 54.11
C PRO A 43 -5.56 55.56 53.37
N SER A 44 -6.09 55.56 52.12
CA SER A 44 -7.06 56.55 51.53
C SER A 44 -6.70 57.98 51.04
N LYS A 45 -7.65 58.55 50.23
CA LYS A 45 -7.93 59.98 49.88
C LYS A 45 -7.09 60.66 48.77
N LYS A 46 -7.56 61.67 48.00
CA LYS A 46 -8.90 62.06 47.43
C LYS A 46 -8.72 63.30 46.47
N ARG A 47 -9.80 63.74 45.79
CA ARG A 47 -9.96 64.98 44.93
C ARG A 47 -9.43 64.87 43.48
N GLN A 48 -10.09 65.37 42.40
CA GLN A 48 -10.83 66.63 42.07
C GLN A 48 -9.91 67.83 41.73
N THR A 49 -10.10 68.68 40.69
CA THR A 49 -11.10 68.77 39.57
C THR A 49 -10.67 69.84 38.52
N SER A 50 -11.27 69.77 37.31
CA SER A 50 -11.52 70.89 36.36
C SER A 50 -10.40 71.37 35.40
N GLY A 51 -10.82 71.77 34.20
CA GLY A 51 -10.03 72.28 33.07
C GLY A 51 -10.84 72.18 31.75
N ARG A 52 -10.81 73.18 30.86
CA ARG A 52 -11.82 73.32 29.77
C ARG A 52 -11.18 73.80 28.45
N LEU A 53 -11.57 73.19 27.31
CA LEU A 53 -11.42 73.69 25.90
C LEU A 53 -9.96 73.98 25.43
N ALA A 54 -9.44 73.59 24.25
CA ALA A 54 -10.01 73.50 22.90
C ALA A 54 -8.99 72.90 21.89
N THR A 55 -9.41 72.72 20.63
CA THR A 55 -8.59 72.47 19.41
C THR A 55 -7.86 71.11 19.29
N GLY A 56 -7.40 70.79 18.06
CA GLY A 56 -6.41 69.74 17.80
C GLY A 56 -6.91 68.45 17.14
N ARG A 57 -6.88 68.38 15.80
CA ARG A 57 -6.90 67.08 15.08
C ARG A 57 -5.61 66.31 15.38
N ARG A 58 -5.69 65.04 15.82
CA ARG A 58 -4.97 63.85 15.28
C ARG A 58 -5.17 62.59 16.16
N TYR A 59 -5.01 61.41 15.54
CA TYR A 59 -4.90 60.06 16.11
C TYR A 59 -5.94 59.58 17.14
N ALA A 60 -7.08 59.05 16.65
CA ALA A 60 -7.97 58.18 17.42
C ALA A 60 -8.77 57.18 16.54
N VAL A 61 -8.08 56.31 15.79
CA VAL A 61 -8.71 55.14 15.14
C VAL A 61 -7.84 53.89 15.33
N SER A 62 -8.10 53.18 16.42
CA SER A 62 -7.67 51.80 16.64
C SER A 62 -8.84 51.01 17.25
N GLN A 63 -8.78 49.68 17.18
CA GLN A 63 -9.78 48.75 17.74
C GLN A 63 -11.23 48.85 17.20
N ARG A 64 -11.41 48.76 15.86
CA ARG A 64 -12.65 48.24 15.24
C ARG A 64 -12.41 47.31 14.03
N ARG A 65 -11.47 46.36 14.15
CA ARG A 65 -11.27 45.26 13.17
C ARG A 65 -10.79 43.94 13.82
N ILE A 66 -11.50 43.43 14.84
CA ILE A 66 -11.30 42.06 15.36
C ILE A 66 -12.66 41.35 15.48
N GLN A 67 -13.37 41.22 14.36
CA GLN A 67 -14.63 40.45 14.31
C GLN A 67 -14.97 39.98 12.89
N ARG A 68 -14.01 39.29 12.24
CA ARG A 68 -14.20 38.61 10.93
C ARG A 68 -13.10 37.57 10.61
N CYS A 69 -12.73 36.75 11.60
CA CYS A 69 -11.74 35.66 11.46
C CYS A 69 -12.31 34.28 11.89
N LEU A 70 -13.59 34.02 11.54
CA LEU A 70 -14.30 32.77 11.85
C LEU A 70 -15.24 32.40 10.68
N ALA A 71 -14.67 32.02 9.53
CA ALA A 71 -15.37 31.35 8.41
C ALA A 71 -14.40 30.90 7.28
N SER A 72 -13.21 30.37 7.61
CA SER A 72 -12.27 29.86 6.60
C SER A 72 -11.35 28.78 7.15
N VAL A 73 -11.92 27.82 7.90
CA VAL A 73 -11.34 26.48 7.93
C VAL A 73 -11.60 25.92 6.53
N ALA A 74 -10.58 25.90 5.68
CA ALA A 74 -10.63 25.13 4.46
C ALA A 74 -10.68 23.66 4.88
N SER A 75 -11.86 23.04 4.75
CA SER A 75 -12.00 21.60 4.98
C SER A 75 -11.12 20.88 3.97
N ILE A 76 -9.99 20.34 4.44
CA ILE A 76 -9.27 19.30 3.72
C ILE A 76 -10.20 18.09 3.75
N SER A 77 -11.06 17.99 2.74
CA SER A 77 -11.88 16.82 2.51
C SER A 77 -10.95 15.68 2.15
N ALA A 78 -10.56 14.89 3.15
CA ALA A 78 -10.23 13.49 2.92
C ALA A 78 -11.43 12.90 2.17
N VAL A 79 -11.24 12.44 0.94
CA VAL A 79 -12.34 11.91 0.11
C VAL A 79 -12.41 10.39 0.23
N LEU A 80 -13.62 9.87 0.07
CA LEU A 80 -14.13 8.76 0.87
C LEU A 80 -14.73 7.68 -0.03
N ALA A 81 -14.83 6.45 0.49
CA ALA A 81 -15.79 5.50 -0.07
C ALA A 81 -17.19 5.97 0.34
N GLN A 82 -18.10 6.17 -0.63
CA GLN A 82 -19.40 6.79 -0.40
C GLN A 82 -20.52 5.79 -0.61
N ILE A 83 -21.33 5.56 0.43
CA ILE A 83 -22.54 4.73 0.40
C ILE A 83 -23.72 5.70 0.46
N HIS A 84 -24.27 6.07 -0.71
CA HIS A 84 -25.45 6.92 -0.75
C HIS A 84 -26.70 6.04 -0.58
N VAL A 85 -27.51 6.34 0.43
CA VAL A 85 -28.79 5.64 0.62
C VAL A 85 -29.81 6.17 -0.39
N ILE A 86 -30.53 5.28 -1.06
CA ILE A 86 -31.56 5.59 -2.07
C ILE A 86 -32.96 5.27 -1.51
N SER A 87 -33.08 4.15 -0.80
CA SER A 87 -34.30 3.66 -0.12
C SER A 87 -33.92 2.89 1.16
N PRO A 88 -34.73 2.86 2.23
CA PRO A 88 -35.97 3.61 2.44
C PRO A 88 -35.72 5.09 2.77
N LYS A 89 -36.78 5.91 2.73
CA LYS A 89 -36.68 7.35 3.03
C LYS A 89 -36.27 7.61 4.49
N SER A 90 -36.73 6.80 5.44
CA SER A 90 -36.36 6.89 6.86
C SER A 90 -34.84 6.89 7.08
N LEU A 91 -34.15 5.91 6.50
CA LEU A 91 -32.68 5.78 6.57
C LEU A 91 -31.96 6.93 5.84
N ARG A 92 -32.52 7.43 4.74
CA ARG A 92 -32.00 8.61 4.04
C ARG A 92 -32.09 9.88 4.87
N ASP A 93 -33.21 10.07 5.56
CA ASP A 93 -33.49 11.24 6.38
C ASP A 93 -32.64 11.21 7.68
N GLU A 94 -32.32 10.03 8.24
CA GLU A 94 -31.34 9.90 9.35
C GLU A 94 -29.94 10.40 8.91
N PHE A 95 -29.48 10.00 7.72
CA PHE A 95 -28.22 10.48 7.14
C PHE A 95 -28.34 11.84 6.42
N ALA A 96 -29.41 12.61 6.59
CA ALA A 96 -29.59 13.90 5.88
C ALA A 96 -28.44 14.90 6.17
N ARG A 97 -27.83 14.85 7.36
CA ARG A 97 -26.68 15.68 7.74
C ARG A 97 -25.43 15.48 6.87
N THR A 98 -25.27 14.30 6.27
CA THR A 98 -24.18 13.96 5.36
C THR A 98 -24.65 13.85 3.90
N GLY A 99 -25.83 14.41 3.58
CA GLY A 99 -26.42 14.30 2.24
C GLY A 99 -26.87 12.88 1.91
N SER A 100 -27.45 12.18 2.88
CA SER A 100 -27.85 10.75 2.81
C SER A 100 -26.68 9.81 2.47
N THR A 101 -25.46 10.14 2.91
CA THR A 101 -24.23 9.40 2.57
C THR A 101 -23.52 8.87 3.82
N VAL A 102 -23.30 7.55 3.87
CA VAL A 102 -22.39 6.93 4.85
C VAL A 102 -20.99 6.88 4.24
N TYR A 103 -19.98 7.19 5.07
CA TYR A 103 -18.58 7.24 4.65
C TYR A 103 -17.78 6.05 5.19
N GLY A 104 -16.82 5.58 4.39
CA GLY A 104 -15.93 4.49 4.75
C GLY A 104 -14.58 4.51 4.03
N THR A 105 -13.77 3.49 4.31
CA THR A 105 -12.50 3.20 3.63
C THR A 105 -12.67 2.06 2.63
N THR A 106 -11.88 2.02 1.55
CA THR A 106 -11.93 0.98 0.50
C THR A 106 -10.78 -0.03 0.66
N ALA A 107 -11.01 -1.29 0.33
CA ALA A 107 -9.98 -2.33 0.31
C ALA A 107 -8.85 -2.06 -0.69
N THR A 108 -7.68 -2.66 -0.42
CA THR A 108 -6.55 -2.75 -1.37
C THR A 108 -6.62 -4.00 -2.26
N PHE A 109 -7.77 -4.66 -2.29
CA PHE A 109 -8.08 -5.87 -3.05
C PHE A 109 -9.52 -5.75 -3.59
N GLY A 110 -9.88 -6.51 -4.64
CA GLY A 110 -11.19 -6.35 -5.29
C GLY A 110 -11.46 -4.94 -5.84
N ALA A 111 -10.40 -4.18 -6.16
CA ALA A 111 -10.50 -2.74 -6.37
C ALA A 111 -11.51 -2.37 -7.47
N PRO A 112 -12.51 -1.51 -7.18
CA PRO A 112 -13.45 -1.04 -8.19
C PRO A 112 -12.73 -0.20 -9.24
N TYR A 113 -13.20 -0.25 -10.49
CA TYR A 113 -12.78 0.74 -11.47
C TYR A 113 -13.19 2.14 -10.99
N TYR A 114 -12.23 3.06 -10.89
CA TYR A 114 -12.49 4.38 -10.30
C TYR A 114 -13.41 5.22 -11.19
N GLY A 115 -14.37 5.91 -10.54
CA GLY A 115 -15.52 6.52 -11.20
C GLY A 115 -16.69 5.56 -11.52
N SER A 116 -16.56 4.25 -11.28
CA SER A 116 -17.72 3.34 -11.29
C SER A 116 -18.60 3.53 -10.06
N ARG A 117 -19.89 3.23 -10.23
CA ARG A 117 -20.89 3.25 -9.16
C ARG A 117 -21.69 1.96 -9.20
N VAL A 118 -21.90 1.34 -8.04
CA VAL A 118 -22.67 0.10 -7.90
C VAL A 118 -23.99 0.44 -7.23
N LEU A 119 -25.09 0.34 -7.98
CA LEU A 119 -26.45 0.46 -7.44
C LEU A 119 -26.95 -0.95 -7.10
N GLY A 120 -27.49 -1.13 -5.89
CA GLY A 120 -27.85 -2.46 -5.43
C GLY A 120 -28.78 -2.54 -4.23
N LYS A 121 -29.37 -3.71 -4.05
CA LYS A 121 -30.13 -4.08 -2.85
C LYS A 121 -29.13 -4.46 -1.76
N LEU A 122 -29.31 -3.89 -0.57
CA LEU A 122 -28.50 -4.22 0.60
C LEU A 122 -29.07 -5.47 1.27
N LEU A 123 -28.22 -6.45 1.53
CA LEU A 123 -28.55 -7.75 2.11
C LEU A 123 -27.71 -7.96 3.37
N TYR A 124 -28.31 -8.57 4.39
CA TYR A 124 -27.67 -8.95 5.64
C TYR A 124 -28.23 -10.30 6.09
N GLY A 125 -27.48 -11.01 6.91
CA GLY A 125 -27.94 -12.22 7.59
C GLY A 125 -27.03 -12.45 8.79
N ASP A 126 -27.59 -12.82 9.93
CA ASP A 126 -26.81 -12.95 11.16
C ASP A 126 -25.90 -14.19 11.19
N SER A 127 -24.78 -14.08 11.89
CA SER A 127 -23.85 -15.19 12.19
C SER A 127 -24.51 -16.18 13.16
N LYS A 128 -24.51 -17.46 12.78
CA LYS A 128 -25.21 -18.59 13.39
C LYS A 128 -24.30 -19.45 14.25
N THR A 129 -23.05 -19.64 13.83
CA THR A 129 -22.07 -20.50 14.53
C THR A 129 -21.14 -19.69 15.43
N GLY A 130 -21.24 -18.36 15.40
CA GLY A 130 -20.35 -17.46 16.12
C GLY A 130 -18.98 -17.29 15.45
N GLU A 131 -18.79 -17.84 14.24
CA GLU A 131 -17.54 -17.69 13.48
C GLU A 131 -17.39 -16.30 12.86
N GLN A 132 -18.42 -15.45 12.90
CA GLN A 132 -18.41 -14.06 12.47
C GLN A 132 -18.07 -13.91 10.97
N TYR A 133 -18.87 -14.48 10.08
CA TYR A 133 -18.77 -14.38 8.63
C TYR A 133 -17.49 -14.98 8.04
N CYS A 134 -16.94 -16.01 8.71
CA CYS A 134 -15.64 -16.59 8.39
C CYS A 134 -15.69 -17.99 7.76
N THR A 135 -16.89 -18.53 7.54
CA THR A 135 -17.22 -19.67 6.67
C THR A 135 -18.52 -19.35 5.90
N SER A 136 -18.86 -20.16 4.89
CA SER A 136 -20.13 -20.03 4.16
C SER A 136 -21.33 -20.28 5.08
N ASP A 137 -21.25 -21.32 5.91
CA ASP A 137 -22.45 -21.88 6.56
C ASP A 137 -22.82 -21.16 7.86
N ASP A 138 -21.95 -20.26 8.33
CA ASP A 138 -22.20 -19.37 9.47
C ASP A 138 -23.31 -18.34 9.20
N TYR A 139 -23.61 -17.95 7.96
CA TYR A 139 -24.67 -16.97 7.69
C TYR A 139 -25.37 -17.24 6.36
N ASP A 140 -26.67 -16.95 6.28
CA ASP A 140 -27.42 -17.00 5.03
C ASP A 140 -28.12 -15.68 4.79
N LEU A 141 -28.20 -15.28 3.52
CA LEU A 141 -28.92 -14.09 3.11
C LEU A 141 -30.38 -14.44 2.82
N PRO A 142 -31.34 -13.53 3.10
CA PRO A 142 -32.73 -13.75 2.74
C PRO A 142 -32.87 -13.94 1.24
N ALA A 143 -33.71 -14.91 0.85
CA ALA A 143 -33.99 -15.18 -0.56
C ALA A 143 -34.52 -13.90 -1.24
N SER A 144 -34.01 -13.59 -2.43
CA SER A 144 -34.47 -12.41 -3.15
C SER A 144 -35.95 -12.57 -3.52
N SER A 145 -36.81 -11.78 -2.88
CA SER A 145 -38.23 -11.63 -3.20
C SER A 145 -38.48 -11.05 -4.60
N TYR A 146 -37.42 -10.55 -5.27
CA TYR A 146 -37.44 -10.08 -6.65
C TYR A 146 -36.70 -11.08 -7.55
N PRO A 147 -37.27 -11.45 -8.72
CA PRO A 147 -36.55 -12.23 -9.71
C PRO A 147 -35.33 -11.45 -10.24
N PRO A 148 -34.19 -12.10 -10.52
CA PRO A 148 -32.94 -11.41 -10.82
C PRO A 148 -32.93 -10.63 -12.15
N ASP A 149 -33.90 -10.83 -13.03
CA ASP A 149 -34.01 -10.12 -14.32
C ASP A 149 -34.77 -8.78 -14.25
N GLU A 150 -35.69 -8.57 -13.31
CA GLU A 150 -36.59 -7.40 -13.34
C GLU A 150 -36.02 -6.15 -12.65
N SER A 151 -35.04 -6.31 -11.75
CA SER A 151 -34.36 -5.18 -11.11
C SER A 151 -32.87 -5.22 -11.40
N ASN A 152 -32.34 -4.19 -12.07
CA ASN A 152 -30.90 -3.99 -12.30
C ASN A 152 -30.14 -3.59 -11.02
N LEU A 153 -30.48 -4.20 -9.89
CA LEU A 153 -29.94 -3.96 -8.56
C LEU A 153 -28.99 -5.10 -8.20
N MET A 154 -27.71 -4.80 -8.07
CA MET A 154 -26.72 -5.80 -7.69
C MET A 154 -26.86 -6.19 -6.20
N PRO A 155 -26.55 -7.44 -5.80
CA PRO A 155 -26.55 -7.83 -4.39
C PRO A 155 -25.34 -7.21 -3.66
N ILE A 156 -25.60 -6.36 -2.67
CA ILE A 156 -24.56 -5.76 -1.82
C ILE A 156 -24.69 -6.36 -0.43
N VAL A 157 -23.64 -7.00 0.08
CA VAL A 157 -23.71 -7.78 1.33
C VAL A 157 -23.07 -7.04 2.50
N LEU A 158 -23.83 -6.87 3.58
CA LEU A 158 -23.34 -6.44 4.89
C LEU A 158 -22.76 -7.64 5.66
N VAL A 159 -21.56 -7.47 6.23
CA VAL A 159 -20.96 -8.41 7.18
C VAL A 159 -20.31 -7.65 8.35
N ARG A 160 -20.17 -8.27 9.52
CA ARG A 160 -19.41 -7.66 10.64
C ARG A 160 -17.93 -8.04 10.58
N ARG A 161 -17.06 -7.11 10.97
CA ARG A 161 -15.63 -7.38 11.21
C ARG A 161 -15.49 -8.30 12.42
N GLY A 162 -14.56 -9.26 12.37
CA GLY A 162 -14.52 -10.34 13.34
C GLY A 162 -13.18 -11.06 13.43
N SER A 163 -13.25 -12.37 13.65
CA SER A 163 -12.14 -13.31 13.89
C SER A 163 -11.16 -13.49 12.72
N CYS A 164 -11.62 -13.40 11.46
CA CYS A 164 -10.80 -13.58 10.26
C CYS A 164 -10.59 -12.29 9.45
N SER A 165 -9.69 -12.38 8.46
CA SER A 165 -9.29 -11.29 7.56
C SER A 165 -10.45 -10.68 6.76
N PHE A 166 -10.24 -9.45 6.29
CA PHE A 166 -11.18 -8.79 5.40
C PHE A 166 -11.30 -9.54 4.06
N ALA A 167 -10.18 -9.98 3.49
CA ALA A 167 -10.14 -10.71 2.22
C ALA A 167 -10.95 -12.02 2.27
N LYS A 168 -10.80 -12.84 3.32
CA LYS A 168 -11.58 -14.08 3.48
C LYS A 168 -13.09 -13.81 3.52
N LYS A 169 -13.53 -12.79 4.27
CA LYS A 169 -14.95 -12.41 4.37
C LYS A 169 -15.54 -12.02 3.02
N VAL A 170 -14.84 -11.14 2.29
CA VAL A 170 -15.30 -10.66 0.98
C VAL A 170 -15.30 -11.80 -0.04
N ARG A 171 -14.30 -12.69 0.01
CA ARG A 171 -14.24 -13.89 -0.84
C ARG A 171 -15.41 -14.84 -0.61
N ILE A 172 -15.80 -15.11 0.64
CA ILE A 172 -16.98 -15.95 0.95
C ILE A 172 -18.26 -15.29 0.44
N ALA A 173 -18.41 -13.99 0.67
CA ALA A 173 -19.56 -13.24 0.16
C ALA A 173 -19.63 -13.27 -1.39
N GLU A 174 -18.50 -13.12 -2.08
CA GLU A 174 -18.37 -13.20 -3.54
C GLU A 174 -18.69 -14.60 -4.10
N GLN A 175 -18.03 -15.64 -3.57
CA GLN A 175 -18.05 -16.98 -4.14
C GLN A 175 -19.29 -17.76 -3.73
N ASP A 176 -19.66 -17.72 -2.45
CA ASP A 176 -20.71 -18.58 -1.88
C ASP A 176 -22.06 -17.86 -1.80
N LYS A 177 -22.05 -16.56 -1.52
CA LYS A 177 -23.28 -15.72 -1.38
C LYS A 177 -23.54 -14.80 -2.59
N ARG A 178 -22.73 -14.91 -3.66
CA ARG A 178 -22.87 -14.20 -4.95
C ARG A 178 -22.94 -12.66 -4.84
N ALA A 179 -22.28 -12.08 -3.84
CA ALA A 179 -22.19 -10.64 -3.66
C ALA A 179 -21.53 -9.98 -4.89
N ALA A 180 -21.98 -8.78 -5.24
CA ALA A 180 -21.35 -7.91 -6.23
C ALA A 180 -20.54 -6.77 -5.59
N ALA A 181 -20.76 -6.51 -4.30
CA ALA A 181 -19.95 -5.65 -3.43
C ALA A 181 -20.20 -6.02 -1.96
N VAL A 182 -19.27 -5.65 -1.06
CA VAL A 182 -19.38 -5.94 0.38
C VAL A 182 -19.18 -4.68 1.23
N ILE A 183 -20.04 -4.49 2.23
CA ILE A 183 -19.87 -3.48 3.27
C ILE A 183 -19.55 -4.20 4.58
N ILE A 184 -18.36 -3.96 5.12
CA ILE A 184 -17.90 -4.49 6.40
C ILE A 184 -18.19 -3.44 7.47
N VAL A 185 -18.92 -3.80 8.53
CA VAL A 185 -19.14 -2.97 9.72
C VAL A 185 -17.97 -3.20 10.69
N ASP A 186 -17.33 -2.15 11.19
CA ASP A 186 -16.27 -2.30 12.21
C ASP A 186 -16.82 -2.89 13.52
N LYS A 187 -15.93 -3.44 14.37
CA LYS A 187 -16.31 -4.11 15.62
C LYS A 187 -17.15 -3.22 16.52
N ASP A 188 -18.11 -3.83 17.21
CA ASP A 188 -19.08 -3.13 18.05
C ASP A 188 -18.44 -2.35 19.22
N GLU A 189 -17.30 -2.81 19.72
CA GLU A 189 -16.48 -2.15 20.76
C GLU A 189 -15.55 -1.05 20.21
N SER A 190 -15.52 -0.82 18.89
CA SER A 190 -14.56 0.10 18.26
C SER A 190 -14.92 1.56 18.57
N PRO A 191 -14.02 2.35 19.20
CA PRO A 191 -14.26 3.77 19.46
C PRO A 191 -14.09 4.66 18.21
N LYS A 192 -13.90 4.06 17.03
CA LYS A 192 -13.58 4.78 15.79
C LYS A 192 -14.81 5.47 15.20
N THR A 193 -14.72 6.78 15.04
CA THR A 193 -15.69 7.56 14.26
C THR A 193 -15.58 7.26 12.76
N ALA A 194 -16.55 7.72 11.97
CA ALA A 194 -16.52 7.63 10.51
C ALA A 194 -15.22 8.21 9.91
N GLU A 195 -14.68 9.30 10.48
CA GLU A 195 -13.39 9.89 10.08
C GLU A 195 -12.20 8.97 10.41
N GLN A 196 -12.19 8.39 11.62
CA GLN A 196 -11.09 7.53 12.07
C GLN A 196 -11.06 6.16 11.35
N ILE A 197 -12.19 5.72 10.80
CA ILE A 197 -12.26 4.55 9.91
C ILE A 197 -11.57 4.80 8.57
N GLN A 198 -11.52 6.04 8.08
CA GLN A 198 -10.92 6.37 6.77
C GLN A 198 -9.40 6.14 6.76
N ALA A 199 -8.75 6.32 7.92
CA ALA A 199 -7.35 5.96 8.14
C ALA A 199 -7.12 4.45 8.34
N THR A 200 -8.17 3.64 8.41
CA THR A 200 -8.07 2.18 8.56
C THR A 200 -7.87 1.53 7.19
N ILE A 201 -7.04 0.49 7.16
CA ILE A 201 -6.67 -0.21 5.93
C ILE A 201 -7.26 -1.62 5.96
N MET A 202 -8.09 -1.94 4.97
CA MET A 202 -8.39 -3.33 4.64
C MET A 202 -7.33 -3.82 3.65
N ALA A 203 -6.25 -4.38 4.21
CA ALA A 203 -5.22 -5.08 3.46
C ALA A 203 -5.66 -6.52 3.14
N ASP A 204 -4.97 -7.15 2.19
CA ASP A 204 -5.04 -8.60 1.99
C ASP A 204 -4.39 -9.34 3.19
N ASP A 205 -4.62 -10.65 3.31
CA ASP A 205 -3.95 -11.51 4.27
C ASP A 205 -2.64 -12.12 3.74
N GLU A 206 -1.83 -12.69 4.64
CA GLU A 206 -0.56 -13.36 4.31
C GLU A 206 -0.76 -14.59 3.39
N SER A 207 -1.97 -15.15 3.37
CA SER A 207 -2.40 -16.19 2.40
C SER A 207 -2.75 -15.64 1.01
N GLY A 208 -2.71 -14.32 0.81
CA GLY A 208 -2.94 -13.65 -0.48
C GLY A 208 -4.34 -13.86 -1.06
N THR A 209 -5.35 -14.10 -0.21
CA THR A 209 -6.67 -14.53 -0.70
C THR A 209 -7.43 -13.45 -1.44
N GLY A 210 -7.13 -12.18 -1.17
CA GLY A 210 -7.66 -10.98 -1.83
C GLY A 210 -7.19 -10.81 -3.26
N THR A 211 -6.07 -11.42 -3.67
CA THR A 211 -5.67 -11.50 -5.09
C THR A 211 -6.70 -12.23 -5.96
N ALA A 212 -7.52 -13.11 -5.36
CA ALA A 212 -8.62 -13.79 -6.04
C ALA A 212 -9.95 -13.01 -6.02
N VAL A 213 -10.06 -11.97 -5.17
CA VAL A 213 -11.28 -11.18 -4.98
C VAL A 213 -11.41 -10.12 -6.08
N LYS A 214 -12.58 -10.04 -6.71
CA LYS A 214 -12.85 -9.15 -7.85
C LYS A 214 -13.94 -8.11 -7.54
N ILE A 215 -14.74 -8.32 -6.49
CA ILE A 215 -15.77 -7.38 -6.06
C ILE A 215 -15.24 -6.30 -5.10
N PRO A 216 -15.72 -5.05 -5.21
CA PRO A 216 -15.30 -3.97 -4.33
C PRO A 216 -15.86 -4.13 -2.92
N SER A 217 -15.04 -3.74 -1.94
CA SER A 217 -15.43 -3.78 -0.53
C SER A 217 -15.06 -2.51 0.23
N LEU A 218 -15.93 -2.16 1.19
CA LEU A 218 -15.85 -0.98 2.04
C LEU A 218 -15.82 -1.38 3.51
N LEU A 219 -15.18 -0.59 4.37
CA LEU A 219 -15.31 -0.67 5.83
C LEU A 219 -15.91 0.64 6.34
N VAL A 220 -16.98 0.53 7.13
CA VAL A 220 -17.69 1.65 7.78
C VAL A 220 -17.54 1.57 9.30
N ALA A 221 -17.73 2.71 9.98
CA ALA A 221 -17.80 2.74 11.43
C ALA A 221 -19.02 1.98 11.97
N HIS A 222 -18.90 1.50 13.20
CA HIS A 222 -19.90 0.66 13.86
C HIS A 222 -21.27 1.34 13.93
N TYR A 223 -21.31 2.64 14.23
CA TYR A 223 -22.55 3.40 14.38
C TYR A 223 -23.37 3.44 13.08
N GLU A 224 -22.76 3.93 11.99
CA GLU A 224 -23.39 4.02 10.68
C GLU A 224 -23.71 2.63 10.11
N GLY A 225 -22.79 1.67 10.29
CA GLY A 225 -22.99 0.28 9.86
C GLY A 225 -24.15 -0.42 10.57
N ASN A 226 -24.37 -0.15 11.86
CA ASN A 226 -25.55 -0.64 12.56
C ASN A 226 -26.84 -0.09 11.97
N ARG A 227 -26.90 1.19 11.57
CA ARG A 227 -28.11 1.73 10.92
C ARG A 227 -28.43 1.06 9.60
N LEU A 228 -27.41 0.71 8.83
CA LEU A 228 -27.59 -0.10 7.61
C LEU A 228 -28.15 -1.50 7.94
N VAL A 229 -27.65 -2.16 9.00
CA VAL A 229 -28.14 -3.48 9.46
C VAL A 229 -29.57 -3.41 10.02
N GLU A 230 -29.86 -2.46 10.90
CA GLU A 230 -31.18 -2.21 11.49
C GLU A 230 -32.23 -1.97 10.40
N ALA A 231 -31.90 -1.14 9.39
CA ALA A 231 -32.80 -0.86 8.28
C ALA A 231 -33.00 -2.05 7.34
N VAL A 232 -31.99 -2.92 7.14
CA VAL A 232 -32.16 -4.14 6.33
C VAL A 232 -33.08 -5.14 7.03
N ARG A 233 -32.88 -5.40 8.34
CA ARG A 233 -33.78 -6.25 9.13
C ARG A 233 -35.22 -5.73 9.09
N LYS A 234 -35.42 -4.44 9.34
CA LYS A 234 -36.77 -3.84 9.27
C LYS A 234 -37.38 -3.92 7.86
N ALA A 235 -36.60 -3.68 6.81
CA ALA A 235 -37.10 -3.80 5.44
C ALA A 235 -37.50 -5.25 5.09
N GLU A 236 -36.88 -6.26 5.71
CA GLU A 236 -37.29 -7.66 5.55
C GLU A 236 -38.67 -7.93 6.21
N GLU A 237 -38.88 -7.42 7.43
CA GLU A 237 -40.16 -7.44 8.15
C GLU A 237 -41.28 -6.71 7.37
N ASP A 238 -41.00 -5.51 6.85
CA ASP A 238 -41.93 -4.70 6.05
C ASP A 238 -42.05 -5.17 4.57
N HIS A 239 -41.29 -6.21 4.17
CA HIS A 239 -41.15 -6.73 2.79
C HIS A 239 -40.67 -5.71 1.74
N GLU A 240 -40.01 -4.64 2.17
CA GLU A 240 -39.36 -3.62 1.33
C GLU A 240 -37.93 -4.03 0.88
N ALA A 241 -37.18 -3.08 0.33
CA ALA A 241 -35.77 -3.22 0.02
C ALA A 241 -34.98 -1.95 0.41
N VAL A 242 -33.92 -2.12 1.20
CA VAL A 242 -32.88 -1.11 1.33
C VAL A 242 -32.09 -1.07 0.03
N ILE A 243 -32.02 0.10 -0.61
CA ILE A 243 -31.30 0.30 -1.86
C ILE A 243 -30.22 1.35 -1.62
N VAL A 244 -28.98 1.03 -1.98
CA VAL A 244 -27.83 1.93 -1.85
C VAL A 244 -27.07 2.05 -3.19
N LYS A 245 -26.43 3.19 -3.39
CA LYS A 245 -25.51 3.47 -4.49
C LYS A 245 -24.12 3.66 -3.92
N LEU A 246 -23.25 2.67 -4.08
CA LEU A 246 -21.83 2.77 -3.77
C LEU A 246 -21.15 3.63 -4.83
N ALA A 247 -20.29 4.56 -4.41
CA ALA A 247 -19.52 5.42 -5.30
C ALA A 247 -18.08 5.57 -4.80
N TRP A 248 -17.15 5.43 -5.75
CA TRP A 248 -15.71 5.70 -5.58
C TRP A 248 -15.36 6.92 -6.42
N ASP A 249 -16.05 8.02 -6.09
CA ASP A 249 -15.93 9.30 -6.74
C ASP A 249 -14.67 10.01 -6.21
N ILE A 250 -13.65 10.09 -7.06
CA ILE A 250 -12.40 10.81 -6.81
C ILE A 250 -12.69 12.32 -6.71
N PRO A 251 -12.08 13.06 -5.76
CA PRO A 251 -12.21 14.51 -5.66
C PRO A 251 -11.86 15.19 -6.99
N GLN A 252 -12.73 16.08 -7.43
CA GLN A 252 -12.61 16.71 -8.74
C GLN A 252 -12.12 18.15 -8.63
N SER A 253 -11.00 18.47 -9.29
CA SER A 253 -10.52 19.84 -9.52
C SER A 253 -10.35 20.11 -11.03
N ASN A 254 -9.95 21.32 -11.40
CA ASN A 254 -9.69 21.69 -12.80
C ASN A 254 -8.38 21.08 -13.33
N TYR A 255 -7.51 20.65 -12.42
CA TYR A 255 -6.34 19.83 -12.69
C TYR A 255 -6.30 18.67 -11.69
N VAL A 256 -5.34 17.76 -11.83
CA VAL A 256 -5.13 16.64 -10.91
C VAL A 256 -3.76 16.75 -10.25
N LEU A 257 -3.74 16.77 -8.92
CA LEU A 257 -2.55 16.52 -8.11
C LEU A 257 -2.39 15.02 -7.90
N THR A 258 -1.18 14.50 -8.09
CA THR A 258 -0.85 13.09 -7.87
C THR A 258 0.39 12.98 -7.00
N ASP A 259 0.23 12.53 -5.76
CA ASP A 259 1.33 12.18 -4.88
C ASP A 259 1.69 10.70 -5.10
N PHE A 260 2.97 10.39 -5.32
CA PHE A 260 3.44 9.02 -5.51
C PHE A 260 4.58 8.70 -4.54
N TRP A 261 4.37 7.70 -3.68
CA TRP A 261 5.38 7.16 -2.78
C TRP A 261 6.00 5.91 -3.39
N PHE A 262 7.33 5.91 -3.47
CA PHE A 262 8.12 4.82 -4.05
C PHE A 262 9.56 4.84 -3.50
N SER A 263 10.46 4.11 -4.13
CA SER A 263 11.90 4.27 -3.97
C SER A 263 12.58 4.00 -5.31
N SER A 264 13.72 4.65 -5.59
CA SER A 264 14.53 4.41 -6.78
C SER A 264 15.05 2.97 -6.89
N GLY A 265 15.11 2.22 -5.77
CA GLY A 265 15.38 0.78 -5.77
C GLY A 265 14.21 -0.10 -6.24
N SER A 266 12.97 0.41 -6.27
CA SER A 266 11.79 -0.37 -6.66
C SER A 266 11.66 -0.50 -8.18
N ARG A 267 11.87 -1.72 -8.70
CA ARG A 267 11.63 -2.06 -10.12
C ARG A 267 10.22 -1.72 -10.58
N GLU A 268 9.23 -2.04 -9.74
CA GLU A 268 7.81 -1.85 -10.03
C GLU A 268 7.47 -0.37 -10.19
N ALA A 269 7.96 0.49 -9.28
CA ALA A 269 7.80 1.93 -9.37
C ALA A 269 8.52 2.53 -10.59
N ASN A 270 9.79 2.16 -10.81
CA ASN A 270 10.56 2.65 -11.95
C ASN A 270 9.92 2.27 -13.30
N ARG A 271 9.39 1.04 -13.41
CA ARG A 271 8.65 0.59 -14.60
C ARG A 271 7.38 1.42 -14.81
N PHE A 272 6.61 1.68 -13.75
CA PHE A 272 5.44 2.55 -13.82
C PHE A 272 5.84 3.96 -14.27
N LEU A 273 6.84 4.58 -13.63
CA LEU A 273 7.32 5.93 -13.98
C LEU A 273 7.78 6.03 -15.44
N GLN A 274 8.55 5.06 -15.94
CA GLN A 274 8.95 5.02 -17.35
C GLN A 274 7.75 4.95 -18.30
N GLN A 275 6.77 4.08 -18.01
CA GLN A 275 5.58 3.91 -18.86
C GLN A 275 4.59 5.07 -18.75
N PHE A 276 4.57 5.78 -17.62
CA PHE A 276 3.67 6.89 -17.35
C PHE A 276 4.25 8.25 -17.79
N ALA A 277 5.57 8.36 -17.97
CA ALA A 277 6.24 9.63 -18.30
C ALA A 277 5.77 10.28 -19.62
N ASP A 278 5.38 9.49 -20.63
CA ASP A 278 4.83 10.03 -21.89
C ASP A 278 3.41 10.59 -21.69
N LEU A 279 2.60 9.95 -20.84
CA LEU A 279 1.29 10.48 -20.45
C LEU A 279 1.45 11.76 -19.61
N ALA A 280 2.34 11.75 -18.62
CA ALA A 280 2.63 12.93 -17.80
C ALA A 280 3.08 14.13 -18.65
N GLU A 281 3.84 13.90 -19.73
CA GLU A 281 4.22 14.93 -20.70
C GLU A 281 3.02 15.46 -21.51
N SER A 282 2.11 14.58 -21.97
CA SER A 282 0.87 14.99 -22.65
C SER A 282 -0.13 15.74 -21.76
N PHE A 283 -0.06 15.51 -20.43
CA PHE A 283 -0.88 16.14 -19.40
C PHE A 283 -0.14 17.26 -18.64
N LYS A 284 1.01 17.76 -19.10
CA LYS A 284 1.89 18.71 -18.38
C LYS A 284 1.31 20.07 -17.94
N GLU A 285 0.08 20.39 -18.32
CA GLU A 285 -0.66 21.59 -17.85
C GLU A 285 -1.95 21.24 -17.07
N LEU A 286 -2.16 19.95 -16.80
CA LEU A 286 -3.38 19.34 -16.25
C LEU A 286 -3.07 18.34 -15.13
N LEU A 287 -1.87 17.78 -15.09
CA LEU A 287 -1.39 16.86 -14.08
C LEU A 287 -0.18 17.46 -13.35
N SER A 288 -0.35 17.72 -12.05
CA SER A 288 0.73 18.04 -11.11
C SER A 288 1.15 16.73 -10.44
N PHE A 289 2.43 16.39 -10.45
CA PHE A 289 2.94 15.12 -9.90
C PHE A 289 4.02 15.39 -8.86
N VAL A 290 3.90 14.81 -7.67
CA VAL A 290 4.83 15.01 -6.55
C VAL A 290 5.41 13.65 -6.14
N PRO A 291 6.73 13.41 -6.33
CA PRO A 291 7.39 12.22 -5.87
C PRO A 291 7.74 12.33 -4.38
N HIS A 292 7.44 11.26 -3.64
CA HIS A 292 7.84 11.06 -2.25
C HIS A 292 8.60 9.73 -2.14
N TYR A 293 9.60 9.65 -1.26
CA TYR A 293 10.51 8.50 -1.19
C TYR A 293 10.40 7.72 0.12
N HIS A 294 10.49 6.40 0.04
CA HIS A 294 10.35 5.49 1.18
C HIS A 294 11.64 5.44 2.02
N ILE A 295 11.86 6.52 2.77
CA ILE A 295 12.94 6.62 3.76
C ILE A 295 12.44 6.08 5.10
N ILE A 296 13.26 5.24 5.74
CA ILE A 296 13.01 4.65 7.06
C ILE A 296 14.14 5.02 8.04
N SER A 297 13.83 5.02 9.34
CA SER A 297 14.80 5.12 10.43
C SER A 297 15.01 3.75 11.06
N LEU A 298 16.25 3.39 11.39
CA LEU A 298 16.62 2.18 12.11
C LEU A 298 17.11 2.53 13.54
N PRO A 299 17.15 1.57 14.49
CA PRO A 299 17.68 1.80 15.83
C PRO A 299 19.15 2.28 15.78
N ALA A 300 19.55 3.15 16.71
CA ALA A 300 20.88 3.81 16.71
C ALA A 300 22.04 2.83 16.99
N GLU A 301 21.72 1.72 17.64
CA GLU A 301 22.54 0.57 17.96
C GLU A 301 22.67 -0.44 16.81
N SER A 302 21.86 -0.33 15.74
CA SER A 302 21.97 -1.24 14.58
C SER A 302 23.25 -0.98 13.78
N ASP A 303 23.93 -2.06 13.38
CA ASP A 303 24.99 -1.98 12.38
C ASP A 303 24.35 -1.97 10.99
N SER A 304 24.13 -0.76 10.48
CA SER A 304 23.36 -0.49 9.27
C SER A 304 24.11 0.45 8.29
N MET A 305 25.44 0.45 8.34
CA MET A 305 26.31 1.30 7.49
C MET A 305 26.10 1.13 5.97
N GLU A 306 25.56 -0.02 5.55
CA GLU A 306 25.21 -0.29 4.16
C GLU A 306 23.76 0.09 3.82
N LEU A 307 22.86 0.19 4.79
CA LEU A 307 21.45 0.54 4.57
C LEU A 307 21.16 2.04 4.73
N CYS A 308 22.01 2.76 5.46
CA CYS A 308 21.78 4.14 5.88
C CYS A 308 22.76 5.13 5.24
N LEU A 309 22.28 6.35 4.98
CA LEU A 309 23.13 7.46 4.56
C LEU A 309 24.19 7.75 5.64
N GLN A 310 25.46 7.85 5.22
CA GLN A 310 26.54 8.23 6.11
C GLN A 310 26.47 9.73 6.39
N VAL A 311 26.28 10.07 7.66
CA VAL A 311 26.23 11.45 8.17
C VAL A 311 27.53 11.78 8.91
N PRO A 312 27.95 13.06 8.98
CA PRO A 312 29.09 13.50 9.79
C PRO A 312 28.97 13.12 11.28
N ASP A 313 30.10 13.02 11.99
CA ASP A 313 30.11 12.61 13.41
C ASP A 313 29.46 13.64 14.35
N ASP A 314 29.55 14.94 14.04
CA ASP A 314 28.83 16.02 14.73
C ASP A 314 27.31 15.98 14.47
N GLU A 315 26.91 15.34 13.37
CA GLU A 315 25.53 14.98 13.02
C GLU A 315 25.07 13.65 13.67
N SER A 316 25.75 13.12 14.69
CA SER A 316 25.44 11.80 15.32
C SER A 316 23.97 11.55 15.71
N SER A 317 23.19 12.59 16.01
CA SER A 317 21.71 12.49 16.20
C SER A 317 20.90 12.11 14.95
N SER A 318 21.55 12.12 13.79
CA SER A 318 21.07 11.68 12.48
C SER A 318 21.60 10.28 12.10
N LYS A 319 22.44 9.65 12.93
CA LYS A 319 22.94 8.28 12.71
C LYS A 319 21.76 7.31 12.59
N ASN A 320 21.80 6.43 11.60
CA ASN A 320 20.78 5.42 11.28
C ASN A 320 19.36 6.00 11.04
N LYS A 321 19.23 7.31 10.82
CA LYS A 321 17.94 7.99 10.66
C LYS A 321 17.40 7.98 9.24
N PHE A 322 18.28 7.94 8.24
CA PHE A 322 17.92 8.03 6.83
C PHE A 322 18.42 6.79 6.11
N CYS A 323 17.58 5.77 6.03
CA CYS A 323 17.92 4.45 5.48
C CYS A 323 16.86 4.01 4.47
N ALA A 324 17.20 3.04 3.63
CA ALA A 324 16.26 2.35 2.75
C ALA A 324 16.48 0.84 2.81
N PRO A 325 15.46 0.02 2.47
CA PRO A 325 15.63 -1.42 2.27
C PRO A 325 16.66 -1.70 1.16
N ASP A 326 17.36 -2.83 1.27
CA ASP A 326 18.30 -3.24 0.23
C ASP A 326 17.57 -3.76 -1.03
N PRO A 327 17.87 -3.22 -2.24
CA PRO A 327 17.20 -3.59 -3.48
C PRO A 327 17.68 -4.90 -4.12
N ASP A 328 18.91 -5.39 -3.84
CA ASP A 328 19.43 -6.63 -4.43
C ASP A 328 19.96 -7.69 -3.43
N GLY A 329 19.93 -7.37 -2.14
CA GLY A 329 20.22 -8.27 -1.02
C GLY A 329 21.71 -8.35 -0.76
N PRO A 330 22.34 -9.54 -0.77
CA PRO A 330 23.80 -9.67 -0.67
C PRO A 330 24.48 -9.36 -2.03
N GLY A 331 24.07 -8.27 -2.68
CA GLY A 331 24.40 -7.93 -4.06
C GLY A 331 25.45 -6.82 -4.19
N LYS A 332 25.10 -5.75 -4.91
CA LYS A 332 26.00 -4.60 -5.17
C LYS A 332 25.37 -3.23 -4.98
N ALA A 333 24.05 -3.12 -4.91
CA ALA A 333 23.37 -1.86 -4.74
C ALA A 333 22.80 -1.81 -3.33
N THR A 334 23.47 -1.08 -2.43
CA THR A 334 23.12 -1.11 -1.02
C THR A 334 21.98 -0.13 -0.70
N GLY A 335 21.25 -0.34 0.41
CA GLY A 335 20.20 0.59 0.86
C GLY A 335 20.67 2.05 0.99
N ARG A 336 21.93 2.28 1.38
CA ARG A 336 22.58 3.61 1.37
C ARG A 336 22.61 4.23 -0.02
N MET A 337 22.97 3.45 -1.03
CA MET A 337 23.00 3.92 -2.43
C MET A 337 21.61 4.26 -2.94
N VAL A 338 20.57 3.59 -2.43
CA VAL A 338 19.17 3.95 -2.69
C VAL A 338 18.82 5.29 -2.07
N VAL A 339 19.16 5.55 -0.80
CA VAL A 339 18.95 6.89 -0.17
C VAL A 339 19.70 8.01 -0.92
N GLU A 340 20.94 7.73 -1.37
CA GLU A 340 21.73 8.68 -2.17
C GLU A 340 21.12 8.98 -3.56
N GLU A 341 20.32 8.07 -4.11
CA GLU A 341 19.62 8.26 -5.39
C GLU A 341 18.22 8.85 -5.20
N ASP A 342 17.48 8.43 -4.18
CA ASP A 342 16.20 9.03 -3.77
C ASP A 342 16.38 10.54 -3.49
N LEU A 343 17.43 10.90 -2.74
CA LEU A 343 17.83 12.29 -2.51
C LEU A 343 18.20 13.04 -3.81
N ARG A 344 18.86 12.37 -4.75
CA ARG A 344 19.25 12.96 -6.05
C ARG A 344 18.03 13.25 -6.90
N GLN A 345 17.05 12.35 -6.93
CA GLN A 345 15.81 12.53 -7.66
C GLN A 345 14.91 13.59 -7.02
N LEU A 346 14.87 13.70 -5.67
CA LEU A 346 14.27 14.82 -4.96
C LEU A 346 14.90 16.18 -5.37
N CYS A 347 16.23 16.25 -5.44
CA CYS A 347 16.92 17.46 -5.88
C CYS A 347 16.67 17.80 -7.35
N ILE A 348 16.61 16.81 -8.26
CA ILE A 348 16.24 17.02 -9.67
C ILE A 348 14.81 17.54 -9.79
N PHE A 349 13.87 16.94 -9.03
CA PHE A 349 12.49 17.39 -8.98
C PHE A 349 12.40 18.84 -8.51
N LYS A 350 12.89 19.14 -7.30
CA LYS A 350 12.85 20.47 -6.68
C LYS A 350 13.46 21.56 -7.57
N ASN A 351 14.61 21.28 -8.22
CA ASN A 351 15.32 22.28 -9.02
C ASN A 351 14.69 22.56 -10.40
N SER A 352 13.82 21.66 -10.89
CA SER A 352 13.17 21.79 -12.21
C SER A 352 11.65 21.94 -12.16
N GLU A 353 11.06 21.86 -10.96
CA GLU A 353 9.62 22.05 -10.70
C GLU A 353 9.21 23.51 -10.94
N LYS A 354 8.49 23.74 -12.04
CA LYS A 354 8.00 25.06 -12.44
C LYS A 354 6.58 25.25 -11.90
N TRP A 355 6.47 25.66 -10.64
CA TRP A 355 5.20 26.08 -10.04
C TRP A 355 4.60 27.27 -10.81
N LYS A 356 3.47 27.07 -11.48
CA LYS A 356 2.64 28.18 -11.98
C LYS A 356 1.90 28.77 -10.78
N ASP A 357 2.16 30.05 -10.50
CA ASP A 357 1.42 30.87 -9.53
C ASP A 357 -0.01 31.10 -10.05
N SER A 358 -0.87 30.09 -9.86
CA SER A 358 -2.26 30.07 -10.29
C SER A 358 -3.07 31.10 -9.51
N LYS A 359 -3.13 32.32 -10.05
CA LYS A 359 -3.95 33.46 -9.56
C LYS A 359 -5.45 33.25 -9.77
N VAL A 360 -5.93 32.04 -9.48
CA VAL A 360 -7.33 31.74 -9.24
C VAL A 360 -7.75 32.51 -7.99
N LYS A 361 -8.49 33.60 -8.20
CA LYS A 361 -9.20 34.28 -7.13
C LYS A 361 -10.15 33.27 -6.51
N ASN A 362 -10.08 33.11 -5.18
CA ASN A 362 -10.71 32.05 -4.36
C ASN A 362 -9.86 30.77 -4.21
N GLY A 363 -8.80 30.84 -3.38
CA GLY A 363 -8.15 29.65 -2.83
C GLY A 363 -7.23 28.90 -3.80
N GLY A 364 -6.37 29.60 -4.54
CA GLY A 364 -5.48 29.02 -5.54
C GLY A 364 -4.67 27.82 -5.03
N GLU A 365 -5.00 26.65 -5.56
CA GLU A 365 -4.18 25.45 -5.49
C GLU A 365 -2.90 25.68 -6.32
N LEU A 366 -1.76 25.15 -5.87
CA LEU A 366 -0.47 25.25 -6.56
C LEU A 366 -0.33 24.15 -7.63
N PHE A 367 0.05 24.53 -8.85
CA PHE A 367 0.25 23.59 -9.98
C PHE A 367 1.72 23.56 -10.41
N GLY A 368 2.36 22.39 -10.38
CA GLY A 368 3.78 22.20 -10.68
C GLY A 368 4.02 21.10 -11.70
N TYR A 369 4.89 21.37 -12.69
CA TYR A 369 5.43 20.35 -13.59
C TYR A 369 6.96 20.41 -13.57
N SER A 370 7.58 19.25 -13.36
CA SER A 370 9.03 19.08 -13.28
C SER A 370 9.51 18.32 -14.53
N GLU A 371 9.98 19.09 -15.50
CA GLU A 371 10.32 18.60 -16.85
C GLU A 371 11.54 17.67 -16.83
N ASP A 372 12.55 18.01 -16.03
CA ASP A 372 13.82 17.29 -16.00
C ASP A 372 13.76 16.05 -15.12
N PHE A 373 12.89 16.03 -14.10
CA PHE A 373 12.52 14.79 -13.39
C PHE A 373 11.93 13.76 -14.36
N TRP A 374 10.95 14.14 -15.19
CA TRP A 374 10.33 13.19 -16.13
C TRP A 374 11.30 12.66 -17.19
N LYS A 375 12.18 13.52 -17.75
CA LYS A 375 13.29 13.09 -18.63
C LYS A 375 14.20 12.09 -17.92
N TYR A 376 14.59 12.41 -16.68
CA TYR A 376 15.48 11.59 -15.87
C TYR A 376 14.89 10.22 -15.57
N VAL A 377 13.71 10.13 -14.92
CA VAL A 377 13.14 8.83 -14.50
C VAL A 377 12.76 7.94 -15.70
N ARG A 378 12.31 8.53 -16.82
CA ARG A 378 12.05 7.79 -18.08
C ARG A 378 13.30 7.05 -18.57
N SER A 379 14.49 7.63 -18.35
CA SER A 379 15.79 7.07 -18.77
C SER A 379 16.49 6.26 -17.68
N PHE A 380 16.39 6.66 -16.41
CA PHE A 380 17.08 6.04 -15.27
C PHE A 380 16.82 4.54 -15.16
N TRP A 381 15.57 4.10 -15.39
CA TRP A 381 15.22 2.68 -15.39
C TRP A 381 15.92 1.90 -16.53
N ALA A 382 16.08 2.47 -17.72
CA ALA A 382 16.76 1.80 -18.83
C ALA A 382 18.31 1.84 -18.69
N ASP A 383 18.84 2.99 -18.25
CA ASP A 383 20.27 3.26 -18.22
C ASP A 383 20.95 2.65 -16.97
N CYS A 384 20.31 2.72 -15.80
CA CYS A 384 20.95 2.55 -14.48
C CYS A 384 20.35 1.47 -13.58
N ALA A 385 19.02 1.38 -13.45
CA ALA A 385 18.39 0.37 -12.61
C ALA A 385 18.09 -0.90 -13.44
N ALA A 386 19.08 -1.78 -13.59
CA ALA A 386 19.07 -2.79 -14.65
C ALA A 386 18.04 -3.93 -14.45
N TYR A 387 17.51 -4.38 -15.59
CA TYR A 387 16.40 -5.33 -15.69
C TYR A 387 16.65 -6.67 -14.97
N GLY A 388 15.71 -7.12 -14.13
CA GLY A 388 15.74 -8.40 -13.43
C GLY A 388 16.09 -8.30 -11.94
N ARG A 389 17.25 -8.84 -11.56
CA ARG A 389 17.90 -8.75 -10.23
C ARG A 389 19.38 -8.35 -10.36
N ASN A 390 19.69 -7.42 -11.27
CA ASN A 390 21.07 -7.06 -11.61
C ASN A 390 21.27 -5.56 -11.45
N PHE A 391 21.49 -5.11 -10.21
CA PHE A 391 21.65 -3.69 -9.91
C PHE A 391 23.10 -3.20 -10.10
N SER A 392 23.96 -3.95 -10.81
CA SER A 392 25.38 -3.61 -11.03
C SER A 392 25.65 -2.26 -11.72
N LYS A 393 24.63 -1.66 -12.34
CA LYS A 393 24.69 -0.30 -12.92
C LYS A 393 24.20 0.80 -11.97
N PHE A 394 23.48 0.47 -10.90
CA PHE A 394 22.86 1.37 -9.94
C PHE A 394 23.97 2.06 -9.13
N THR A 395 24.44 3.20 -9.63
CA THR A 395 25.64 3.89 -9.14
C THR A 395 25.53 5.38 -9.43
N LYS A 396 26.11 6.24 -8.56
CA LYS A 396 26.23 7.69 -8.80
C LYS A 396 26.81 8.01 -10.19
N SER A 397 27.76 7.21 -10.67
CA SER A 397 28.35 7.36 -12.02
C SER A 397 27.31 7.24 -13.15
N CYS A 398 26.28 6.41 -12.97
CA CYS A 398 25.23 6.22 -13.95
C CYS A 398 24.23 7.36 -13.90
N SER A 399 23.77 7.72 -12.70
CA SER A 399 22.94 8.88 -12.44
C SER A 399 23.52 10.16 -13.06
N GLU A 400 24.83 10.38 -12.93
CA GLU A 400 25.53 11.50 -13.56
C GLU A 400 25.53 11.46 -15.10
N ARG A 401 25.67 10.28 -15.72
CA ARG A 401 25.54 10.13 -17.18
C ARG A 401 24.10 10.39 -17.64
N THR A 402 23.11 9.95 -16.88
CA THR A 402 21.68 10.18 -17.16
C THR A 402 21.31 11.67 -17.00
N MET A 403 21.88 12.37 -16.02
CA MET A 403 21.76 13.84 -15.92
C MET A 403 22.37 14.54 -17.14
N ALA A 404 23.62 14.20 -17.50
CA ALA A 404 24.32 14.80 -18.64
C ALA A 404 23.59 14.55 -19.98
N LYS A 405 23.03 13.35 -20.17
CA LYS A 405 22.20 12.95 -21.34
C LYS A 405 20.99 13.87 -21.58
N HIS A 406 20.47 14.50 -20.52
CA HIS A 406 19.29 15.38 -20.57
C HIS A 406 19.61 16.87 -20.31
N GLY A 407 20.89 17.23 -20.18
CA GLY A 407 21.32 18.61 -19.91
C GLY A 407 21.08 19.09 -18.48
N ILE A 408 20.86 18.16 -17.53
CA ILE A 408 20.62 18.49 -16.11
C ILE A 408 21.94 18.90 -15.45
N ASP A 409 21.99 20.08 -14.82
CA ASP A 409 23.20 20.60 -14.18
C ASP A 409 23.58 19.79 -12.93
N LYS A 410 24.51 18.86 -13.12
CA LYS A 410 25.12 18.06 -12.05
C LYS A 410 25.56 18.93 -10.86
N SER A 411 26.12 20.13 -11.09
CA SER A 411 26.65 20.97 -10.00
C SER A 411 25.53 21.54 -9.13
N GLN A 412 24.40 21.94 -9.74
CA GLN A 412 23.21 22.39 -9.03
C GLN A 412 22.56 21.24 -8.23
N ILE A 413 22.54 20.02 -8.78
CA ILE A 413 22.06 18.84 -8.06
C ILE A 413 23.00 18.49 -6.91
N GLU A 414 24.32 18.45 -7.11
CA GLU A 414 25.29 18.15 -6.05
C GLU A 414 25.21 19.16 -4.89
N GLN A 415 25.09 20.46 -5.18
CA GLN A 415 24.86 21.49 -4.16
C GLN A 415 23.58 21.24 -3.35
N CYS A 416 22.47 20.86 -3.99
CA CYS A 416 21.24 20.49 -3.29
C CYS A 416 21.45 19.24 -2.40
N THR A 417 22.11 18.19 -2.91
CA THR A 417 22.39 16.97 -2.13
C THR A 417 23.32 17.22 -0.94
N GLN A 418 24.20 18.23 -1.00
CA GLN A 418 25.09 18.61 0.11
C GLN A 418 24.44 19.53 1.14
N ASN A 419 23.64 20.51 0.69
CA ASN A 419 23.11 21.57 1.56
C ASN A 419 21.72 21.25 2.14
N GLU A 420 20.92 20.40 1.48
CA GLU A 420 19.48 20.26 1.79
C GLU A 420 19.03 18.86 2.18
N TRP A 421 19.91 17.84 2.13
CA TRP A 421 19.61 16.44 2.44
C TRP A 421 18.80 16.26 3.73
N LYS A 422 19.20 16.93 4.80
CA LYS A 422 18.59 16.82 6.12
C LYS A 422 17.16 17.37 6.15
N THR A 423 16.87 18.40 5.37
CA THR A 423 15.52 18.97 5.22
C THR A 423 14.64 18.07 4.37
N LEU A 424 15.15 17.63 3.22
CA LEU A 424 14.45 16.78 2.26
C LEU A 424 14.14 15.40 2.85
N LEU A 425 15.13 14.64 3.30
CA LEU A 425 14.92 13.29 3.85
C LEU A 425 14.14 13.31 5.17
N SER A 426 14.19 14.40 5.95
CA SER A 426 13.30 14.56 7.12
C SER A 426 11.86 14.92 6.74
N HIS A 427 11.61 15.45 5.53
CA HIS A 427 10.25 15.62 5.00
C HIS A 427 9.65 14.24 4.68
N GLU A 428 10.40 13.39 3.99
CA GLU A 428 9.95 12.05 3.58
C GLU A 428 9.56 11.16 4.78
N ILE A 429 10.37 11.16 5.85
CA ILE A 429 10.05 10.45 7.09
C ILE A 429 8.77 10.96 7.75
N ARG A 430 8.46 12.27 7.66
CA ARG A 430 7.23 12.85 8.21
C ARG A 430 6.02 12.61 7.31
N ASN A 431 6.21 12.57 5.99
CA ASN A 431 5.16 12.36 4.99
C ASN A 431 5.08 10.87 4.58
N HIS A 432 5.22 9.94 5.52
CA HIS A 432 5.22 8.52 5.22
C HIS A 432 3.81 8.03 4.77
N ALA A 433 3.74 7.29 3.68
CA ALA A 433 2.50 6.62 3.24
C ALA A 433 2.23 5.32 4.00
N TRP A 434 1.09 4.69 3.72
CA TRP A 434 0.72 3.39 4.28
C TRP A 434 1.48 2.19 3.67
N SER A 435 2.35 2.42 2.70
CA SER A 435 3.06 1.40 1.92
C SER A 435 4.30 2.04 1.27
N PRO A 436 5.41 1.28 1.11
CA PRO A 436 6.57 1.72 0.32
C PRO A 436 6.25 2.06 -1.14
N LEU A 437 5.13 1.53 -1.65
CA LEU A 437 4.59 1.79 -2.98
C LEU A 437 3.12 2.21 -2.83
N ALA A 438 2.82 3.50 -3.02
CA ALA A 438 1.50 4.08 -2.77
C ALA A 438 1.23 5.31 -3.66
N LEU A 439 -0.05 5.62 -3.90
CA LEU A 439 -0.47 6.72 -4.76
C LEU A 439 -1.69 7.45 -4.16
N ARG A 440 -1.70 8.78 -4.20
CA ARG A 440 -2.91 9.60 -4.00
C ARG A 440 -3.21 10.41 -5.25
N ILE A 441 -4.49 10.67 -5.48
CA ILE A 441 -5.02 11.48 -6.60
C ILE A 441 -5.96 12.52 -6.00
N ASN A 442 -5.63 13.80 -6.09
CA ASN A 442 -6.33 14.90 -5.40
C ASN A 442 -6.50 14.62 -3.89
N GLY A 443 -5.45 14.08 -3.25
CA GLY A 443 -5.47 13.65 -1.84
C GLY A 443 -6.21 12.32 -1.55
N TRP A 444 -6.99 11.80 -2.50
CA TRP A 444 -7.72 10.53 -2.37
C TRP A 444 -6.79 9.32 -2.52
N ARG A 445 -6.94 8.34 -1.62
CA ARG A 445 -6.10 7.13 -1.57
C ARG A 445 -6.44 6.17 -2.71
N TYR A 446 -5.52 6.01 -3.67
CA TYR A 446 -5.62 4.99 -4.70
C TYR A 446 -5.25 3.61 -4.13
N SER A 447 -6.14 2.64 -4.33
CA SER A 447 -6.05 1.28 -3.78
C SER A 447 -5.97 0.18 -4.87
N GLY A 448 -5.81 0.56 -6.15
CA GLY A 448 -5.69 -0.39 -7.26
C GLY A 448 -4.24 -0.78 -7.56
N PRO A 449 -4.01 -1.68 -8.53
CA PRO A 449 -2.68 -1.93 -9.09
C PRO A 449 -2.10 -0.63 -9.68
N ILE A 450 -0.81 -0.37 -9.45
CA ILE A 450 -0.13 0.83 -9.99
C ILE A 450 0.33 0.56 -11.42
N GLU A 451 -0.66 0.35 -12.29
CA GLU A 451 -0.51 0.19 -13.73
C GLU A 451 -0.91 1.48 -14.43
N THR A 452 -0.13 1.88 -15.44
CA THR A 452 -0.32 3.08 -16.25
C THR A 452 -1.77 3.25 -16.73
N SER A 453 -2.43 2.17 -17.15
CA SER A 453 -3.78 2.22 -17.71
C SER A 453 -4.88 2.46 -16.65
N LEU A 454 -4.71 1.89 -15.44
CA LEU A 454 -5.65 2.00 -14.33
C LEU A 454 -5.48 3.32 -13.58
N VAL A 455 -4.22 3.73 -13.36
CA VAL A 455 -3.89 5.04 -12.79
C VAL A 455 -4.38 6.17 -13.69
N MET A 456 -4.14 6.10 -15.01
CA MET A 456 -4.61 7.15 -15.93
C MET A 456 -6.15 7.21 -15.99
N ARG A 457 -6.86 6.06 -15.88
CA ARG A 457 -8.33 6.05 -15.74
C ARG A 457 -8.80 6.79 -14.48
N ALA A 458 -8.10 6.60 -13.36
CA ALA A 458 -8.41 7.28 -12.09
C ALA A 458 -8.11 8.78 -12.16
N VAL A 459 -6.96 9.18 -12.73
CA VAL A 459 -6.63 10.59 -13.03
C VAL A 459 -7.70 11.21 -13.93
N CYS A 460 -8.17 10.52 -14.96
CA CYS A 460 -9.30 10.94 -15.81
C CYS A 460 -10.69 10.95 -15.13
N GLY A 461 -10.78 10.51 -13.87
CA GLY A 461 -11.93 10.69 -12.98
C GLY A 461 -11.79 11.92 -12.07
N GLY A 462 -10.57 12.32 -11.72
CA GLY A 462 -10.26 13.47 -10.85
C GLY A 462 -10.35 14.86 -11.49
N TYR A 463 -10.69 14.95 -12.77
CA TYR A 463 -11.01 16.23 -13.42
C TYR A 463 -12.51 16.55 -13.30
N LEU A 464 -12.82 17.77 -12.88
CA LEU A 464 -14.19 18.33 -12.87
C LEU A 464 -14.76 18.43 -14.28
N ASN A 465 -13.95 18.91 -15.22
CA ASN A 465 -14.23 18.92 -16.66
C ASN A 465 -13.20 18.02 -17.34
N ARG A 466 -13.62 16.86 -17.85
CA ARG A 466 -12.69 15.89 -18.44
C ARG A 466 -12.01 16.47 -19.69
N PRO A 467 -10.66 16.54 -19.73
CA PRO A 467 -9.93 17.10 -20.87
C PRO A 467 -9.89 16.13 -22.06
N GLN A 468 -9.64 16.66 -23.27
CA GLN A 468 -9.60 15.87 -24.51
C GLN A 468 -8.57 14.73 -24.46
N GLN A 469 -7.41 14.96 -23.83
CA GLN A 469 -6.35 13.96 -23.65
C GLN A 469 -6.85 12.67 -22.95
N CYS A 470 -7.92 12.75 -22.15
CA CYS A 470 -8.55 11.57 -21.53
C CYS A 470 -9.42 10.76 -22.50
N ALA A 471 -9.95 11.38 -23.56
CA ALA A 471 -10.60 10.67 -24.66
C ALA A 471 -9.55 10.02 -25.56
N ASP A 472 -8.51 10.77 -25.95
CA ASP A 472 -7.40 10.28 -26.79
C ASP A 472 -6.74 9.04 -26.16
N PHE A 473 -6.43 9.11 -24.86
CA PHE A 473 -5.94 7.97 -24.07
C PHE A 473 -6.91 6.78 -24.06
N ALA A 474 -8.21 7.03 -23.94
CA ALA A 474 -9.22 5.96 -23.94
C ALA A 474 -9.35 5.27 -25.31
N GLU A 475 -9.01 5.95 -26.42
CA GLU A 475 -8.94 5.33 -27.75
C GLU A 475 -7.65 4.52 -27.94
N LEU A 476 -6.50 5.02 -27.45
CA LEU A 476 -5.25 4.26 -27.43
C LEU A 476 -5.39 2.92 -26.69
N VAL A 477 -6.05 2.91 -25.52
CA VAL A 477 -6.29 1.68 -24.75
C VAL A 477 -7.22 0.71 -25.49
N LYS A 478 -8.26 1.20 -26.18
CA LYS A 478 -9.12 0.34 -27.03
C LYS A 478 -8.32 -0.28 -28.17
N TYR A 479 -7.53 0.52 -28.89
CA TYR A 479 -6.70 0.04 -29.99
C TYR A 479 -5.68 -1.01 -29.53
N GLN A 480 -4.99 -0.77 -28.41
CA GLN A 480 -4.07 -1.74 -27.81
C GLN A 480 -4.79 -3.03 -27.37
N ALA A 481 -5.99 -2.95 -26.81
CA ALA A 481 -6.79 -4.13 -26.47
C ALA A 481 -7.19 -4.92 -27.72
N SER A 482 -7.62 -4.26 -28.81
CA SER A 482 -7.92 -4.91 -30.09
C SER A 482 -6.69 -5.55 -30.72
N ALA A 483 -5.55 -4.86 -30.78
CA ALA A 483 -4.30 -5.39 -31.32
C ALA A 483 -3.71 -6.55 -30.47
N SER A 484 -3.97 -6.55 -29.16
CA SER A 484 -3.65 -7.68 -28.27
C SER A 484 -4.61 -8.86 -28.46
N GLY A 485 -5.79 -8.62 -29.05
CA GLY A 485 -6.77 -9.64 -29.41
C GLY A 485 -6.31 -10.58 -30.54
N ASP A 486 -5.37 -10.13 -31.38
CA ASP A 486 -4.66 -10.97 -32.36
C ASP A 486 -3.58 -11.86 -31.71
N GLY A 487 -3.63 -12.05 -30.39
CA GLY A 487 -2.86 -13.00 -29.59
C GLY A 487 -3.15 -14.47 -29.95
N LEU A 488 -2.72 -14.88 -31.15
CA LEU A 488 -2.72 -16.23 -31.71
C LEU A 488 -3.98 -17.04 -31.36
N ALA A 489 -5.13 -16.64 -31.89
CA ALA A 489 -6.37 -17.41 -31.77
C ALA A 489 -6.13 -18.89 -32.15
N ILE A 490 -6.15 -19.77 -31.15
CA ILE A 490 -5.94 -21.21 -31.32
C ILE A 490 -7.27 -21.83 -31.77
N THR A 491 -7.64 -21.53 -33.02
CA THR A 491 -8.67 -22.25 -33.76
C THR A 491 -8.46 -23.75 -33.58
N LEU A 492 -9.51 -24.52 -33.30
CA LEU A 492 -9.46 -25.97 -33.05
C LEU A 492 -8.47 -26.78 -33.94
N PRO A 493 -8.37 -26.58 -35.28
CA PRO A 493 -7.35 -27.27 -36.09
C PRO A 493 -5.88 -27.00 -35.68
N ARG A 494 -5.54 -25.79 -35.21
CA ARG A 494 -4.20 -25.46 -34.70
C ARG A 494 -3.89 -26.19 -33.38
N LEU A 495 -4.89 -26.34 -32.50
CA LEU A 495 -4.75 -27.13 -31.28
C LEU A 495 -4.46 -28.60 -31.62
N GLY A 496 -5.20 -29.16 -32.59
CA GLY A 496 -5.00 -30.52 -33.09
C GLY A 496 -3.59 -30.75 -33.64
N ILE A 497 -3.09 -29.86 -34.50
CA ILE A 497 -1.73 -29.93 -35.06
C ILE A 497 -0.67 -29.92 -33.94
N LEU A 498 -0.80 -29.00 -32.97
CA LEU A 498 0.17 -28.88 -31.88
C LEU A 498 0.16 -30.12 -30.97
N LEU A 499 -1.02 -30.67 -30.68
CA LEU A 499 -1.19 -31.90 -29.91
C LEU A 499 -0.60 -33.12 -30.65
N CYS A 500 -0.77 -33.22 -31.98
CA CYS A 500 -0.10 -34.22 -32.80
C CYS A 500 1.44 -34.10 -32.76
N VAL A 501 2.00 -32.89 -32.81
CA VAL A 501 3.46 -32.67 -32.70
C VAL A 501 3.99 -33.12 -31.33
N VAL A 502 3.26 -32.82 -30.25
CA VAL A 502 3.62 -33.28 -28.89
C VAL A 502 3.55 -34.80 -28.78
N LEU A 503 2.53 -35.46 -29.35
CA LEU A 503 2.42 -36.92 -29.38
C LEU A 503 3.56 -37.57 -30.18
N VAL A 504 3.96 -36.99 -31.32
CA VAL A 504 5.11 -37.47 -32.10
C VAL A 504 6.42 -37.31 -31.31
N LEU A 505 6.63 -36.18 -30.63
CA LEU A 505 7.79 -35.99 -29.74
C LEU A 505 7.81 -37.01 -28.61
N PHE A 506 6.69 -37.25 -27.94
CA PHE A 506 6.60 -38.30 -26.91
C PHE A 506 6.88 -39.70 -27.46
N ALA A 507 6.36 -40.03 -28.65
CA ALA A 507 6.63 -41.32 -29.31
C ALA A 507 8.12 -41.48 -29.68
N VAL A 508 8.78 -40.41 -30.15
CA VAL A 508 10.23 -40.42 -30.43
C VAL A 508 11.05 -40.55 -29.15
N LEU A 509 10.75 -39.76 -28.11
CA LEU A 509 11.42 -39.85 -26.82
C LEU A 509 11.24 -41.25 -26.20
N PHE A 510 10.04 -41.83 -26.26
CA PHE A 510 9.78 -43.19 -25.79
C PHE A 510 10.52 -44.26 -26.62
N ARG A 511 10.64 -44.09 -27.94
CA ARG A 511 11.47 -44.97 -28.80
C ARG A 511 12.96 -44.90 -28.43
N VAL A 512 13.49 -43.71 -28.12
CA VAL A 512 14.88 -43.51 -27.66
C VAL A 512 15.08 -44.11 -26.27
N TYR A 513 14.20 -43.79 -25.31
CA TYR A 513 14.24 -44.33 -23.95
C TYR A 513 14.15 -45.86 -23.92
N LYS A 514 13.24 -46.46 -24.71
CA LYS A 514 13.14 -47.91 -24.86
C LYS A 514 14.42 -48.53 -25.44
N ARG A 515 15.05 -47.89 -26.45
CA ARG A 515 16.34 -48.34 -26.97
C ARG A 515 17.44 -48.29 -25.92
N TYR A 516 17.53 -47.18 -25.16
CA TYR A 516 18.50 -47.02 -24.08
C TYR A 516 18.34 -48.10 -23.00
N LEU A 517 17.11 -48.32 -22.51
CA LEU A 517 16.79 -49.38 -21.55
C LEU A 517 17.16 -50.78 -22.09
N THR A 518 16.77 -51.12 -23.33
CA THR A 518 17.12 -52.43 -23.90
C THR A 518 18.62 -52.62 -24.16
N SER A 519 19.40 -51.53 -24.26
CA SER A 519 20.85 -51.59 -24.27
C SER A 519 21.38 -51.85 -22.86
N SER A 520 20.96 -51.03 -21.88
CA SER A 520 21.40 -51.14 -20.47
C SER A 520 21.13 -52.52 -19.87
N VAL A 521 19.92 -53.06 -20.08
CA VAL A 521 19.53 -54.40 -19.59
C VAL A 521 20.37 -55.51 -20.22
N ARG A 522 20.83 -55.35 -21.48
CA ARG A 522 21.76 -56.30 -22.13
C ARG A 522 23.19 -56.22 -21.60
N HIS A 523 23.58 -55.13 -20.94
CA HIS A 523 24.87 -55.05 -20.24
C HIS A 523 24.77 -55.72 -18.87
N ALA A 524 23.74 -55.41 -18.06
CA ALA A 524 23.51 -56.03 -16.75
C ALA A 524 23.44 -57.58 -16.85
N LEU A 525 22.59 -58.11 -17.75
CA LEU A 525 22.47 -59.56 -17.97
C LEU A 525 23.76 -60.23 -18.46
N ARG A 526 24.70 -59.48 -19.05
CA ARG A 526 26.02 -60.02 -19.43
C ARG A 526 26.97 -60.11 -18.26
N GLU A 527 26.86 -59.23 -17.27
CA GLU A 527 27.67 -59.29 -16.05
C GLU A 527 27.16 -60.39 -15.12
N GLU A 528 25.84 -60.51 -14.92
CA GLU A 528 25.22 -61.59 -14.15
C GLU A 528 25.57 -62.98 -14.72
N VAL A 529 25.39 -63.20 -16.04
CA VAL A 529 25.73 -64.49 -16.68
C VAL A 529 27.25 -64.76 -16.66
N MET A 530 28.10 -63.73 -16.73
CA MET A 530 29.56 -63.91 -16.57
C MET A 530 29.97 -64.27 -15.13
N LEU A 531 29.21 -63.85 -14.12
CA LEU A 531 29.42 -64.22 -12.73
C LEU A 531 28.92 -65.64 -12.45
N GLU A 532 27.74 -66.01 -12.97
CA GLU A 532 27.18 -67.37 -12.90
C GLU A 532 28.15 -68.40 -13.52
N VAL A 533 28.67 -68.13 -14.73
CA VAL A 533 29.65 -69.01 -15.40
C VAL A 533 30.97 -69.08 -14.65
N ARG A 534 31.43 -67.98 -14.02
CA ARG A 534 32.62 -68.00 -13.16
C ARG A 534 32.42 -68.80 -11.88
N SER A 535 31.22 -68.75 -11.29
CA SER A 535 30.84 -69.59 -10.14
C SER A 535 30.92 -71.06 -10.52
N GLN A 536 30.23 -71.46 -11.59
CA GLN A 536 30.18 -72.86 -12.03
C GLN A 536 31.55 -73.39 -12.51
N MET A 537 32.43 -72.53 -13.04
CA MET A 537 33.81 -72.93 -13.36
C MET A 537 34.74 -73.04 -12.14
N ALA A 538 34.40 -72.44 -10.98
CA ALA A 538 35.21 -72.58 -9.76
C ALA A 538 35.04 -73.96 -9.10
N ASP A 539 33.86 -74.59 -9.23
CA ASP A 539 33.58 -75.93 -8.71
C ASP A 539 34.25 -77.05 -9.51
N TYR A 540 34.78 -76.76 -10.71
CA TYR A 540 35.54 -77.69 -11.56
C TYR A 540 37.05 -77.42 -11.54
N ALA A 541 37.62 -77.25 -10.35
CA ALA A 541 39.07 -77.33 -10.14
C ALA A 541 39.51 -78.80 -10.03
N PRO A 542 40.21 -79.38 -11.02
CA PRO A 542 40.70 -80.75 -10.92
C PRO A 542 41.83 -80.87 -9.90
N LEU A 543 41.75 -81.88 -9.05
CA LEU A 543 42.86 -82.37 -8.23
C LEU A 543 43.81 -83.18 -9.12
N ASP A 544 45.12 -82.93 -9.03
CA ASP A 544 46.14 -83.87 -9.48
C ASP A 544 47.44 -83.69 -8.65
N ASP A 545 48.26 -84.74 -8.59
CA ASP A 545 49.24 -84.94 -7.52
C ASP A 545 50.69 -84.53 -7.84
N GLY A 546 51.39 -84.06 -6.81
CA GLY A 546 52.79 -84.47 -6.55
C GLY A 546 53.96 -83.65 -7.14
N GLY A 547 54.86 -83.22 -6.24
CA GLY A 547 56.28 -82.99 -6.57
C GLY A 547 56.80 -81.56 -6.33
N PRO A 548 58.09 -81.35 -5.97
CA PRO A 548 58.47 -80.14 -5.23
C PRO A 548 59.53 -79.21 -5.87
N ALA A 549 59.51 -77.96 -5.38
CA ALA A 549 60.59 -76.97 -5.31
C ALA A 549 61.06 -76.26 -6.60
N VAL A 550 61.03 -74.91 -6.57
CA VAL A 550 62.23 -74.01 -6.47
C VAL A 550 61.78 -72.53 -6.33
N ARG A 551 62.73 -71.67 -5.93
CA ARG A 551 62.76 -70.19 -5.74
C ARG A 551 61.95 -69.34 -6.77
N GLU A 552 61.63 -68.06 -6.57
CA GLU A 552 62.28 -67.01 -5.75
C GLU A 552 61.34 -65.83 -5.34
N MET A 553 61.88 -64.76 -4.73
CA MET A 553 61.15 -63.62 -4.14
C MET A 553 61.07 -62.36 -5.05
N LYS A 554 59.95 -61.63 -4.96
CA LYS A 554 59.76 -60.15 -4.99
C LYS A 554 58.25 -59.88 -4.83
N LYS A 555 57.69 -59.18 -3.83
CA LYS A 555 58.06 -57.98 -3.05
C LYS A 555 57.86 -56.66 -3.81
N PHE A 556 56.64 -56.14 -3.75
CA PHE A 556 56.20 -54.73 -3.62
C PHE A 556 54.72 -54.80 -3.20
N SER A 557 54.38 -54.58 -1.92
CA SER A 557 54.25 -53.31 -1.19
C SER A 557 52.95 -52.56 -1.50
N PHE A 558 52.29 -52.13 -0.42
CA PHE A 558 51.23 -51.12 -0.40
C PHE A 558 51.77 -49.75 -0.85
#